data_AF-A0A9P6WRZ0-F1
#
_entry.id   AF-A0A9P6WRZ0-F1
#
_cell.length_a   1.000
_cell.length_b   1.000
_cell.length_c   1.000
_cell.angle_alpha   90.00
_cell.angle_beta   90.00
_cell.angle_gamma   90.00
#
_symmetry.space_group_name_H-M   'P 1'
#
loop_
_entity.id
_entity.type
_entity.pdbx_description
1 polymer ?
#
loop_
_entity_poly.entity_id
_entity_poly.type
_entity_poly.pdbx_seq_one_letter_code
_entity_poly.pdbx_strand_id
1 'polypeptide(L)'
;MTWVQHAVNGAWTGDDAKRREGLALATEKLELAYAWLDAQLGGRAWAPGPEFTMAACAAAPALFYADWTHPISASYRVLRAYRARLLARPSFARAVEDARVLRPLCPLGAPDRD
;
A
#
# COMPACT_ATOMS: atom_id res chain seq x y z
N MET A 1 20.89 4.44 7.99
CA MET A 1 19.82 3.42 7.98
C MET A 1 18.87 3.78 6.85
N THR A 2 18.71 2.93 5.85
CA THR A 2 17.94 3.24 4.63
C THR A 2 16.45 3.40 4.96
N TRP A 3 15.98 4.64 4.85
CA TRP A 3 14.67 5.12 5.28
C TRP A 3 13.58 4.77 4.24
N VAL A 4 12.93 3.62 4.38
CA VAL A 4 11.78 3.25 3.52
C VAL A 4 10.43 3.73 4.08
N GLN A 5 10.39 4.27 5.30
CA GLN A 5 9.16 4.63 6.03
C GLN A 5 9.05 6.14 6.35
N HIS A 6 9.36 7.02 5.40
CA HIS A 6 9.44 8.47 5.63
C HIS A 6 8.15 9.08 6.23
N ALA A 7 6.97 8.72 5.72
CA ALA A 7 5.70 9.22 6.24
C ALA A 7 5.47 8.82 7.70
N VAL A 8 5.71 7.54 8.03
CA VAL A 8 5.58 7.03 9.40
C VAL A 8 6.56 7.72 10.34
N ASN A 9 7.83 7.84 9.94
CA ASN A 9 8.85 8.49 10.75
C ASN A 9 8.52 9.96 11.01
N GLY A 10 8.04 10.67 9.98
CA GLY A 10 7.53 12.04 10.13
C GLY A 10 6.40 12.11 11.16
N ALA A 11 5.42 11.21 11.06
CA ALA A 11 4.29 11.16 11.99
C ALA A 11 4.69 10.83 13.43
N TRP A 12 5.68 9.97 13.65
CA TRP A 12 6.16 9.60 14.99
C TRP A 12 6.82 10.76 15.74
N THR A 13 7.30 11.78 15.03
CA THR A 13 7.95 12.92 15.67
C THR A 13 7.00 13.82 16.45
N GLY A 14 5.69 13.77 16.17
CA GLY A 14 4.70 14.73 16.69
C GLY A 14 4.84 16.14 16.11
N ASP A 15 5.78 16.37 15.19
CA ASP A 15 6.02 17.64 14.53
C ASP A 15 5.30 17.69 13.17
N ASP A 16 4.41 18.68 13.02
CA ASP A 16 3.60 18.85 11.80
C ASP A 16 4.44 19.10 10.54
N ALA A 17 5.56 19.81 10.65
CA ALA A 17 6.42 20.07 9.50
C ALA A 17 7.10 18.77 9.04
N LYS A 18 7.64 17.99 9.97
CA LYS A 18 8.25 16.68 9.66
C LYS A 18 7.23 15.67 9.16
N ARG A 19 6.00 15.68 9.70
CA ARG A 19 4.89 14.87 9.21
C ARG A 19 4.56 15.20 7.76
N ARG A 20 4.42 16.49 7.41
CA ARG A 20 4.13 16.93 6.03
C ARG A 20 5.27 16.59 5.07
N GLU A 21 6.52 16.83 5.46
CA GLU A 21 7.70 16.53 4.65
C GLU A 21 7.81 15.02 4.37
N GLY A 22 7.69 14.20 5.41
CA GLY A 22 7.75 12.74 5.29
C GLY A 22 6.63 12.19 4.40
N LEU A 23 5.41 12.76 4.51
CA LEU A 23 4.29 12.38 3.66
C LEU A 23 4.52 12.78 2.19
N ALA A 24 4.96 14.02 1.93
CA ALA A 24 5.20 14.50 0.57
C ALA A 24 6.22 13.62 -0.18
N LEU A 25 7.33 13.27 0.49
CA LEU A 25 8.36 12.42 -0.09
C LEU A 25 7.88 10.97 -0.30
N ALA A 26 7.03 10.45 0.60
CA ALA A 26 6.41 9.15 0.40
C ALA A 26 5.44 9.15 -0.79
N THR A 27 4.61 10.20 -0.93
CA THR A 27 3.68 10.38 -2.05
C THR A 27 4.39 10.37 -3.39
N GLU A 28 5.48 11.14 -3.55
CA GLU A 28 6.25 11.17 -4.81
C GLU A 28 6.76 9.78 -5.20
N LYS A 29 7.34 9.05 -4.24
CA LYS A 29 7.86 7.70 -4.48
C LYS A 29 6.74 6.70 -4.78
N LEU A 30 5.60 6.83 -4.11
CA LEU A 30 4.45 5.95 -4.32
C LEU A 30 3.82 6.17 -5.71
N GLU A 31 3.71 7.40 -6.18
CA GLU A 31 3.23 7.68 -7.54
C GLU A 31 4.12 7.03 -8.62
N LEU A 32 5.44 7.13 -8.47
CA LEU A 32 6.38 6.44 -9.37
C LEU A 32 6.22 4.92 -9.32
N ALA A 33 6.08 4.36 -8.12
CA ALA A 33 5.88 2.93 -7.93
C ALA A 33 4.54 2.45 -8.51
N TYR A 34 3.47 3.23 -8.36
CA TYR A 34 2.15 2.92 -8.89
C TYR A 34 2.13 2.95 -10.41
N ALA A 35 2.70 3.99 -11.03
CA ALA A 35 2.81 4.07 -12.48
C ALA A 35 3.62 2.89 -13.04
N TRP A 36 4.72 2.54 -12.40
CA TRP A 36 5.53 1.39 -12.81
C TRP A 36 4.79 0.07 -12.66
N LEU A 37 4.15 -0.18 -11.51
CA LEU A 37 3.40 -1.43 -11.26
C LEU A 37 2.21 -1.58 -12.20
N ASP A 38 1.43 -0.52 -12.43
CA ASP A 38 0.27 -0.54 -13.33
C ASP A 38 0.68 -0.94 -14.76
N ALA A 39 1.79 -0.37 -15.25
CA ALA A 39 2.38 -0.72 -16.55
C ALA A 39 2.93 -2.15 -16.58
N GLN A 40 3.68 -2.57 -15.56
CA GLN A 40 4.32 -3.89 -15.51
C GLN A 40 3.31 -5.05 -15.38
N LEU A 41 2.21 -4.83 -14.67
CA LEU A 41 1.17 -5.84 -14.54
C LEU A 41 0.52 -6.13 -15.91
N GLY A 42 0.47 -5.16 -16.83
CA GLY A 42 0.16 -5.40 -18.24
C GLY A 42 -1.15 -6.18 -18.48
N GLY A 43 -2.15 -6.01 -17.60
CA GLY A 43 -3.43 -6.75 -17.65
C GLY A 43 -3.41 -8.18 -17.09
N ARG A 44 -2.28 -8.67 -16.56
CA ARG A 44 -2.17 -9.99 -15.94
C ARG A 44 -2.95 -10.08 -14.63
N ALA A 45 -3.42 -11.28 -14.30
CA ALA A 45 -4.13 -11.55 -13.05
C ALA A 45 -3.20 -11.46 -11.83
N TRP A 46 -1.98 -12.01 -11.92
CA TRP A 46 -0.94 -11.94 -10.88
C TRP A 46 0.44 -11.58 -11.43
N ALA A 47 1.34 -11.15 -10.55
CA ALA A 47 2.76 -11.03 -10.84
C ALA A 47 3.50 -12.34 -10.46
N PRO A 48 4.34 -12.94 -11.33
CA PRO A 48 4.65 -12.62 -12.73
C PRO A 48 3.75 -13.32 -13.77
N GLY A 49 2.83 -14.19 -13.36
CA GLY A 49 2.05 -15.08 -14.24
C GLY A 49 0.60 -15.30 -13.77
N PRO A 50 -0.09 -16.37 -14.23
CA PRO A 50 -1.51 -16.58 -13.94
C PRO A 50 -1.80 -17.09 -12.51
N GLU A 51 -0.78 -17.51 -11.77
CA GLU A 51 -0.89 -18.11 -10.44
C GLU A 51 -0.46 -17.16 -9.33
N PHE A 52 -1.00 -17.36 -8.13
CA PHE A 52 -0.52 -16.67 -6.94
C PHE A 52 0.85 -17.21 -6.55
N THR A 53 1.83 -16.32 -6.37
CA THR A 53 3.21 -16.68 -6.04
C THR A 53 3.73 -15.88 -4.84
N MET A 54 4.97 -16.12 -4.44
CA MET A 54 5.66 -15.31 -3.43
C MET A 54 5.66 -13.81 -3.78
N ALA A 55 5.68 -13.45 -5.08
CA ALA A 55 5.61 -12.05 -5.50
C ALA A 55 4.26 -11.40 -5.12
N ALA A 56 3.15 -12.12 -5.32
CA ALA A 56 1.83 -11.67 -4.89
C ALA A 56 1.71 -11.63 -3.36
N CYS A 57 2.29 -12.62 -2.67
CA CYS A 57 2.37 -12.65 -1.21
C CYS A 57 3.09 -11.40 -0.65
N ALA A 58 4.22 -11.03 -1.23
CA ALA A 58 4.97 -9.84 -0.83
C ALA A 58 4.24 -8.53 -1.20
N ALA A 59 3.54 -8.50 -2.34
CA ALA A 59 2.81 -7.32 -2.80
C ALA A 59 1.59 -6.98 -1.94
N ALA A 60 0.89 -7.97 -1.37
CA ALA A 60 -0.32 -7.77 -0.57
C ALA A 60 -0.16 -6.75 0.58
N PRO A 61 0.71 -6.96 1.58
CA PRO A 61 0.88 -6.00 2.67
C PRO A 61 1.50 -4.69 2.20
N ALA A 62 2.38 -4.72 1.20
CA ALA A 62 2.99 -3.51 0.65
C ALA A 62 1.95 -2.58 0.03
N LEU A 63 1.06 -3.10 -0.83
CA LEU A 63 0.00 -2.33 -1.49
C LEU A 63 -1.14 -1.95 -0.55
N PHE A 64 -1.37 -2.71 0.52
CA PHE A 64 -2.32 -2.34 1.56
C PHE A 64 -1.89 -1.06 2.27
N TYR A 65 -0.68 -1.02 2.83
CA TYR A 65 -0.17 0.16 3.54
C TYR A 65 0.22 1.31 2.61
N ALA A 66 0.62 1.03 1.37
CA ALA A 66 0.85 2.05 0.37
C ALA A 66 -0.44 2.86 0.14
N ASP A 67 -1.57 2.19 -0.13
CA ASP A 67 -2.85 2.87 -0.35
C ASP A 67 -3.35 3.61 0.89
N TRP A 68 -3.08 3.12 2.11
CA TRP A 68 -3.36 3.87 3.33
C TRP A 68 -2.54 5.16 3.44
N THR A 69 -1.26 5.11 3.05
CA THR A 69 -0.34 6.25 3.11
C THR A 69 -0.69 7.29 2.04
N HIS A 70 -0.90 6.83 0.81
CA HIS A 70 -1.27 7.65 -0.33
C HIS A 70 -2.20 6.84 -1.24
N PRO A 71 -3.47 7.22 -1.42
CA PRO A 71 -4.45 6.43 -2.16
C PRO A 71 -3.98 6.13 -3.60
N ILE A 72 -4.18 4.88 -4.05
CA ILE A 72 -3.94 4.52 -5.45
C ILE A 72 -5.02 5.18 -6.31
N SER A 73 -4.60 6.17 -7.11
CA SER A 73 -5.49 6.90 -8.02
C SER A 73 -6.29 5.99 -8.95
N ALA A 74 -7.50 6.43 -9.31
CA ALA A 74 -8.38 5.73 -10.26
C ALA A 74 -7.77 5.61 -11.67
N SER A 75 -6.74 6.38 -12.00
CA SER A 75 -5.97 6.24 -13.25
C SER A 75 -5.23 4.91 -13.33
N TYR A 76 -4.77 4.34 -12.21
CA TYR A 76 -4.03 3.08 -12.15
C TYR A 76 -4.99 1.87 -12.07
N ARG A 77 -5.76 1.67 -13.14
CA ARG A 77 -6.87 0.69 -13.18
C ARG A 77 -6.39 -0.75 -12.98
N VAL A 78 -5.27 -1.13 -13.58
CA VAL A 78 -4.73 -2.50 -13.50
C VAL A 78 -4.24 -2.77 -12.09
N LEU A 79 -3.53 -1.81 -11.50
CA LEU A 79 -3.02 -1.89 -10.14
C LEU A 79 -4.16 -1.95 -9.11
N ARG A 80 -5.21 -1.15 -9.26
CA ARG A 80 -6.39 -1.22 -8.37
C ARG A 80 -7.09 -2.57 -8.47
N ALA A 81 -7.25 -3.12 -9.67
CA ALA A 81 -7.82 -4.45 -9.86
C ALA A 81 -6.93 -5.53 -9.22
N TYR A 82 -5.61 -5.40 -9.34
CA TYR A 82 -4.65 -6.30 -8.70
C TYR A 82 -4.74 -6.24 -7.17
N ARG A 83 -4.77 -5.04 -6.58
CA ARG A 83 -4.97 -4.84 -5.14
C ARG A 83 -6.28 -5.45 -4.65
N ALA A 84 -7.38 -5.26 -5.39
CA ALA A 84 -8.67 -5.85 -5.04
C ALA A 84 -8.61 -7.39 -5.02
N ARG A 85 -7.92 -8.01 -5.98
CA ARG A 85 -7.71 -9.48 -5.98
C ARG A 85 -6.87 -9.94 -4.79
N LEU A 86 -5.82 -9.18 -4.41
CA LEU A 86 -5.03 -9.48 -3.21
C LEU A 86 -5.92 -9.45 -1.96
N LEU A 87 -6.72 -8.39 -1.78
CA LEU A 87 -7.64 -8.23 -0.64
C LEU A 87 -8.72 -9.30 -0.56
N ALA A 88 -9.23 -9.76 -1.71
CA ALA A 88 -10.21 -10.83 -1.76
C ALA A 88 -9.63 -12.22 -1.43
N ARG A 89 -8.30 -12.38 -1.39
CA ARG A 89 -7.67 -13.67 -1.11
C ARG A 89 -7.95 -14.09 0.35
N PRO A 90 -8.49 -15.30 0.63
CA PRO A 90 -8.93 -15.68 1.97
C PRO A 90 -7.88 -15.50 3.08
N SER A 91 -6.62 -15.85 2.82
CA SER A 91 -5.54 -15.69 3.80
C SER A 91 -5.25 -14.24 4.14
N PHE A 92 -5.36 -13.34 3.15
CA PHE A 92 -5.08 -11.92 3.34
C PHE A 92 -6.29 -11.20 3.93
N ALA A 93 -7.50 -11.50 3.44
CA ALA A 93 -8.76 -11.01 4.01
C ALA A 93 -8.84 -11.32 5.52
N ARG A 94 -8.53 -12.56 5.91
CA ARG A 94 -8.48 -12.95 7.33
C ARG A 94 -7.47 -12.11 8.12
N ALA A 95 -6.26 -11.91 7.60
CA ALA A 95 -5.23 -11.11 8.28
C ALA A 95 -5.65 -9.64 8.45
N VAL A 96 -6.31 -9.05 7.44
CA VAL A 96 -6.85 -7.69 7.51
C VAL A 96 -7.97 -7.59 8.54
N GLU A 97 -8.86 -8.58 8.59
CA GLU A 97 -9.97 -8.64 9.54
C GLU A 97 -9.46 -8.79 10.99
N ASP A 98 -8.61 -9.78 11.23
CA ASP A 98 -8.02 -10.05 12.55
C ASP A 98 -7.25 -8.81 13.09
N ALA A 99 -6.68 -8.00 12.19
CA ALA A 99 -5.92 -6.80 12.54
C ALA A 99 -6.77 -5.52 12.68
N ARG A 100 -8.10 -5.53 12.45
CA ARG A 100 -8.93 -4.30 12.51
C ARG A 100 -8.81 -3.56 13.84
N VAL A 101 -8.73 -4.29 14.96
CA VAL A 101 -8.56 -3.72 16.30
C VAL A 101 -7.27 -2.91 16.45
N LEU A 102 -6.26 -3.16 15.62
CA LEU A 102 -4.97 -2.47 15.65
C LEU A 102 -4.94 -1.19 14.79
N ARG A 103 -5.98 -0.91 13.99
CA ARG A 103 -6.08 0.29 13.13
C ARG A 103 -5.78 1.61 13.85
N PRO A 104 -6.27 1.85 15.09
CA PRO A 104 -5.97 3.08 15.82
C PRO A 104 -4.48 3.27 16.15
N LEU A 105 -3.68 2.19 16.12
CA LEU A 105 -2.24 2.26 16.34
C LEU A 105 -1.47 2.73 15.09
N CYS A 106 -2.13 2.89 13.94
CA CYS A 106 -1.49 3.37 12.73
C CYS A 106 -1.11 4.87 12.89
N PRO A 107 0.17 5.25 12.81
CA PRO A 107 0.63 6.63 13.07
C PRO A 107 0.10 7.67 12.07
N LEU A 108 -0.23 7.20 10.86
CA LEU A 108 -0.81 8.03 9.81
C LEU A 108 -2.34 8.16 9.94
N GLY A 109 -2.95 7.39 10.84
CA GLY A 109 -4.38 7.12 10.85
C GLY A 109 -4.74 5.98 9.89
N ALA A 110 -5.71 5.16 10.26
CA ALA A 110 -6.27 4.15 9.37
C ALA A 110 -7.47 4.76 8.62
N PRO A 111 -7.49 4.73 7.29
CA PRO A 111 -8.66 5.16 6.53
C PRO A 111 -9.83 4.19 6.75
N ASP A 112 -11.06 4.69 6.63
CA ASP A 112 -12.28 3.89 6.70
C ASP A 112 -12.56 3.19 5.34
N ARG A 113 -11.62 2.33 4.94
CA ARG A 113 -11.71 1.46 3.77
C ARG A 113 -10.96 0.15 4.02
N ASP A 114 -11.28 -0.85 3.20
CA ASP A 114 -10.84 -2.25 3.30
C ASP A 114 -11.33 -3.00 4.55
#